data_AF-A0A9J6D2A5-F1
#
_entry.id   AF-A0A9J6D2A5-F1
#
_cell.length_a   1.000
_cell.length_b   1.000
_cell.length_c   1.000
_cell.angle_alpha   90.00
_cell.angle_beta   90.00
_cell.angle_gamma   90.00
#
_symmetry.space_group_name_H-M   'P 1'
#
loop_
_entity.id
_entity.type
_entity.pdbx_description
1 polymer ?
#
loop_
_entity_poly.entity_id
_entity_poly.type
_entity_poly.pdbx_seq_one_letter_code
_entity_poly.pdbx_strand_id
1 'polypeptide(L)'
;MDVHFRSQQQRNIHDLLTSVREAALAEYKKSHLPADVKKLLTGKLRRLRINLWPRPPFRSAALLRQIYSFEYASKKTMLDYWISERTGNAALIGSSAYFEDKRLPHGNSKDSFSYDSILDTISLSMVAVHEPFYYTDDDAFGAINYGGLGASFAMTLQEGLESDPALRTAVATHASSGAAHGSESHRGAL
;
A
#
# COMPACT_ATOMS: atom_id res chain seq x y z
N MET A 1 2.24 -18.19 -23.10
CA MET A 1 2.59 -16.85 -22.59
C MET A 1 3.70 -17.03 -21.56
N ASP A 2 4.90 -16.52 -21.84
CA ASP A 2 6.14 -16.91 -21.17
C ASP A 2 6.29 -16.40 -19.73
N VAL A 3 6.79 -17.27 -18.84
CA VAL A 3 7.09 -16.94 -17.43
C VAL A 3 8.15 -15.82 -17.34
N HIS A 4 9.03 -15.71 -18.35
CA HIS A 4 10.02 -14.65 -18.46
C HIS A 4 9.39 -13.26 -18.68
N PHE A 5 8.32 -13.17 -19.46
CA PHE A 5 7.63 -11.91 -19.78
C PHE A 5 7.00 -11.29 -18.53
N ARG A 6 6.33 -12.10 -17.70
CA ARG A 6 5.78 -11.66 -16.40
C ARG A 6 6.86 -11.23 -15.41
N SER A 7 8.05 -11.83 -15.47
CA SER A 7 9.16 -11.48 -14.58
C SER A 7 9.78 -10.12 -14.91
N GLN A 8 9.86 -9.74 -16.20
CA GLN A 8 10.41 -8.45 -16.61
C GLN A 8 9.43 -7.32 -16.30
N GLN A 9 8.15 -7.50 -16.62
CA GLN A 9 7.11 -6.52 -16.29
C GLN A 9 7.09 -6.20 -14.78
N GLN A 10 7.15 -7.24 -13.93
CA GLN A 10 7.20 -7.04 -12.49
C GLN A 10 8.44 -6.26 -12.04
N ARG A 11 9.61 -6.47 -12.68
CA ARG A 11 10.81 -5.68 -12.41
C ARG A 11 10.62 -4.21 -12.80
N ASN A 12 10.15 -3.95 -14.01
CA ASN A 12 9.95 -2.57 -14.49
C ASN A 12 8.96 -1.81 -13.60
N ILE A 13 7.86 -2.46 -13.22
CA ILE A 13 6.90 -1.91 -12.26
C ILE A 13 7.57 -1.65 -10.91
N HIS A 14 8.32 -2.63 -10.37
CA HIS A 14 9.04 -2.45 -9.11
C HIS A 14 9.97 -1.24 -9.14
N ASP A 15 10.71 -1.05 -10.23
CA ASP A 15 11.67 0.02 -10.40
C ASP A 15 10.99 1.39 -10.53
N LEU A 16 9.85 1.44 -11.23
CA LEU A 16 8.98 2.62 -11.28
C LEU A 16 8.49 3.02 -9.88
N LEU A 17 7.89 2.08 -9.13
CA LEU A 17 7.38 2.36 -7.78
C LEU A 17 8.50 2.75 -6.82
N THR A 18 9.67 2.12 -6.96
CA THR A 18 10.87 2.49 -6.19
C THR A 18 11.30 3.91 -6.49
N SER A 19 11.31 4.31 -7.78
CA SER A 19 11.65 5.67 -8.20
C SER A 19 10.69 6.71 -7.64
N VAL A 20 9.38 6.42 -7.64
CA VAL A 20 8.36 7.29 -7.03
C VAL A 20 8.57 7.43 -5.52
N ARG A 21 8.85 6.33 -4.82
CA ARG A 21 9.15 6.37 -3.36
C ARG A 21 10.41 7.18 -3.06
N GLU A 22 11.47 7.03 -3.85
CA GLU A 22 12.71 7.81 -3.66
C GLU A 22 12.50 9.29 -3.95
N ALA A 23 11.69 9.63 -4.97
CA ALA A 23 11.29 11.02 -5.23
C ALA A 23 10.54 11.62 -4.04
N ALA A 24 9.57 10.89 -3.47
CA ALA A 24 8.86 11.31 -2.26
C ALA A 24 9.82 11.51 -1.06
N LEU A 25 10.74 10.57 -0.84
CA LEU A 25 11.77 10.68 0.21
C LEU A 25 12.66 11.91 0.03
N ALA A 26 13.07 12.22 -1.20
CA ALA A 26 13.86 13.39 -1.51
C ALA A 26 13.08 14.68 -1.22
N GLU A 27 11.81 14.72 -1.58
CA GLU A 27 10.95 15.89 -1.36
C GLU A 27 10.71 16.16 0.13
N TYR A 28 10.40 15.13 0.91
CA TYR A 28 10.20 15.29 2.36
C TYR A 28 11.46 15.75 3.09
N LYS A 29 12.65 15.34 2.65
CA LYS A 29 13.91 15.84 3.22
C LYS A 29 14.09 17.34 3.01
N LYS A 30 13.71 17.84 1.82
CA LYS A 30 13.81 19.26 1.43
C LYS A 30 12.69 20.13 1.98
N SER A 31 11.57 19.55 2.38
CA SER A 31 10.40 20.27 2.92
C SER A 31 10.73 21.19 4.11
N HIS A 32 9.86 22.15 4.43
CA HIS A 32 10.00 23.01 5.62
C HIS A 32 9.46 22.36 6.91
N LEU A 33 9.23 21.05 6.91
CA LEU A 33 8.69 20.33 8.07
C LEU A 33 9.69 20.27 9.24
N PRO A 34 9.19 20.19 10.49
CA PRO A 34 10.01 19.95 11.67
C PRO A 34 10.87 18.68 11.55
N ALA A 35 12.07 18.70 12.16
CA ALA A 35 13.06 17.62 12.00
C ALA A 35 12.57 16.26 12.52
N ASP A 36 11.80 16.26 13.60
CA ASP A 36 11.12 15.09 14.18
C ASP A 36 10.04 14.53 13.23
N VAL A 37 9.21 15.39 12.65
CA VAL A 37 8.19 15.00 11.66
C VAL A 37 8.85 14.41 10.41
N LYS A 38 9.92 15.04 9.89
CA LYS A 38 10.71 14.52 8.77
C LYS A 38 11.28 13.14 9.07
N LYS A 39 11.80 12.92 10.27
CA LYS A 39 12.36 11.64 10.69
C LYS A 39 11.29 10.54 10.73
N LEU A 40 10.11 10.86 11.25
CA LEU A 40 8.97 9.93 11.24
C LEU A 40 8.49 9.62 9.83
N LEU A 41 8.32 10.64 8.96
CA LEU A 41 7.85 10.48 7.58
C LEU A 41 8.81 9.61 6.76
N THR A 42 10.08 9.99 6.74
CA THR A 42 11.11 9.25 6.01
C THR A 42 11.33 7.85 6.59
N GLY A 43 11.18 7.70 7.91
CA GLY A 43 11.22 6.41 8.60
C GLY A 43 10.08 5.49 8.16
N LYS A 44 8.85 6.00 8.08
CA LYS A 44 7.68 5.24 7.63
C LYS A 44 7.79 4.87 6.15
N LEU A 45 8.08 5.82 5.27
CA LEU A 45 8.23 5.58 3.82
C LEU A 45 9.25 4.48 3.50
N ARG A 46 10.35 4.40 4.27
CA ARG A 46 11.36 3.35 4.09
C ARG A 46 10.90 1.96 4.55
N ARG A 47 10.01 1.90 5.54
CA ARG A 47 9.52 0.64 6.12
C ARG A 47 8.30 0.08 5.40
N LEU A 48 7.50 0.95 4.76
CA LEU A 48 6.33 0.56 3.98
C LEU A 48 6.71 -0.54 2.98
N ARG A 49 6.04 -1.67 3.11
CA ARG A 49 6.25 -2.82 2.24
C ARG A 49 5.42 -2.66 0.98
N ILE A 50 6.01 -2.97 -0.16
CA ILE A 50 5.32 -2.95 -1.46
C ILE A 50 5.16 -4.39 -1.91
N ASN A 51 3.92 -4.83 -2.05
CA ASN A 51 3.58 -6.15 -2.55
C ASN A 51 3.15 -6.05 -4.01
N LEU A 52 3.99 -6.59 -4.89
CA LEU A 52 3.66 -6.72 -6.30
C LEU A 52 2.96 -8.04 -6.55
N TRP A 53 1.87 -7.99 -7.30
CA TRP A 53 1.14 -9.18 -7.72
C TRP A 53 1.61 -9.70 -9.09
N PRO A 54 1.55 -11.02 -9.33
CA PRO A 54 1.47 -12.08 -8.33
C PRO A 54 2.77 -12.23 -7.55
N ARG A 55 2.66 -12.47 -6.23
CA ARG A 55 3.82 -12.78 -5.39
C ARG A 55 4.50 -14.08 -5.87
N PRO A 56 5.85 -14.17 -5.89
CA PRO A 56 6.55 -15.41 -6.24
C PRO A 56 6.08 -16.69 -5.50
N PRO A 57 5.70 -16.68 -4.20
CA PRO A 57 5.12 -17.85 -3.54
C PRO A 57 3.65 -18.16 -3.90
N PHE A 58 2.97 -17.32 -4.69
CA PHE A 58 1.63 -17.60 -5.21
C PHE A 58 1.60 -18.83 -6.15
N ARG A 59 2.78 -19.43 -6.40
CA ARG A 59 2.97 -20.72 -7.06
C ARG A 59 2.84 -21.94 -6.12
N SER A 60 2.75 -21.75 -4.81
CA SER A 60 2.56 -22.86 -3.87
C SER A 60 1.09 -23.26 -3.83
N ALA A 61 0.73 -24.26 -4.63
CA ALA A 61 -0.60 -24.88 -4.58
C ALA A 61 -0.96 -25.37 -3.17
N ALA A 62 0.03 -25.72 -2.34
CA ALA A 62 -0.18 -26.11 -0.94
C ALA A 62 -0.63 -24.93 -0.07
N LEU A 63 0.00 -23.75 -0.21
CA LEU A 63 -0.39 -22.55 0.52
C LEU A 63 -1.77 -22.06 0.09
N LEU A 64 -2.05 -22.06 -1.22
CA LEU A 64 -3.38 -21.71 -1.73
C LEU A 64 -4.45 -22.69 -1.25
N ARG A 65 -4.16 -24.00 -1.25
CA ARG A 65 -5.07 -25.00 -0.67
C ARG A 65 -5.25 -24.83 0.83
N GLN A 66 -4.27 -24.31 1.56
CA GLN A 66 -4.41 -24.04 2.99
C GLN A 66 -5.28 -22.80 3.23
N ILE A 67 -5.00 -21.69 2.54
CA ILE A 67 -5.77 -20.44 2.60
C ILE A 67 -7.20 -20.71 2.16
N TYR A 68 -7.41 -21.35 1.01
CA TYR A 68 -8.73 -21.65 0.44
C TYR A 68 -9.21 -23.08 0.74
N SER A 69 -8.74 -23.69 1.83
CA SER A 69 -9.14 -25.06 2.22
C SER A 69 -10.65 -25.17 2.48
N PHE A 70 -11.29 -24.06 2.83
CA PHE A 70 -12.73 -23.96 3.05
C PHE A 70 -13.55 -23.90 1.75
N GLU A 71 -12.92 -23.62 0.59
CA GLU A 71 -13.59 -23.49 -0.71
C GLU A 71 -13.87 -24.82 -1.42
N TYR A 72 -13.53 -25.99 -0.82
CA TYR A 72 -13.87 -27.29 -1.41
C TYR A 72 -15.37 -27.60 -1.32
N ALA A 73 -16.11 -26.95 -2.20
CA ALA A 73 -17.51 -27.19 -2.48
C ALA A 73 -17.64 -28.35 -3.47
N SER A 74 -17.71 -29.57 -2.94
CA SER A 74 -18.51 -30.60 -3.60
C SER A 74 -19.69 -30.92 -2.68
N LYS A 75 -20.86 -30.33 -2.98
CA LYS A 75 -22.19 -30.59 -2.37
C LYS A 75 -22.59 -29.79 -1.13
N LYS A 76 -22.33 -28.48 -1.08
CA LYS A 76 -22.87 -27.58 -0.02
C LYS A 76 -23.88 -26.59 -0.61
N THR A 77 -24.94 -26.27 0.15
CA THR A 77 -25.88 -25.20 -0.26
C THR A 77 -25.17 -23.84 -0.21
N MET A 78 -25.71 -22.81 -0.88
CA MET A 78 -25.13 -21.46 -0.83
C MET A 78 -25.00 -20.94 0.61
N LEU A 79 -25.97 -21.25 1.49
CA LEU A 79 -25.91 -20.86 2.89
C LEU A 79 -24.75 -21.54 3.64
N ASP A 80 -24.55 -22.83 3.40
CA ASP A 80 -23.44 -23.59 4.01
C ASP A 80 -22.08 -23.06 3.55
N TYR A 81 -21.99 -22.64 2.29
CA TYR A 81 -20.81 -21.96 1.76
C TYR A 81 -20.53 -20.67 2.54
N TRP A 82 -21.51 -19.77 2.65
CA TRP A 82 -21.37 -18.50 3.37
C TRP A 82 -20.99 -18.67 4.85
N ILE A 83 -21.57 -19.66 5.53
CA ILE A 83 -21.22 -19.98 6.93
C ILE A 83 -19.79 -20.51 7.01
N SER A 84 -19.39 -21.40 6.09
CA SER A 84 -18.03 -21.96 6.07
C SER A 84 -16.96 -20.93 5.73
N GLU A 85 -17.27 -19.97 4.87
CA GLU A 85 -16.39 -18.85 4.53
C GLU A 85 -16.18 -17.94 5.76
N ARG A 86 -17.27 -17.55 6.45
CA ARG A 86 -17.15 -16.72 7.66
C ARG A 86 -16.42 -17.41 8.80
N THR A 87 -16.71 -18.70 9.03
CA THR A 87 -16.08 -19.47 10.12
C THR A 87 -14.63 -19.85 9.81
N GLY A 88 -14.31 -20.14 8.54
CA GLY A 88 -12.93 -20.34 8.06
C GLY A 88 -12.09 -19.08 8.20
N ASN A 89 -12.60 -17.92 7.77
CA ASN A 89 -11.92 -16.63 7.94
C ASN A 89 -11.68 -16.29 9.41
N ALA A 90 -12.64 -16.60 10.30
CA ALA A 90 -12.48 -16.41 11.73
C ALA A 90 -11.40 -17.32 12.33
N ALA A 91 -11.32 -18.58 11.89
CA ALA A 91 -10.32 -19.55 12.33
C ALA A 91 -8.89 -19.17 11.89
N LEU A 92 -8.76 -18.38 10.82
CA LEU A 92 -7.48 -17.90 10.36
C LEU A 92 -6.98 -16.72 11.21
N ILE A 93 -7.84 -15.93 11.86
CA ILE A 93 -7.44 -14.72 12.61
C ILE A 93 -6.29 -15.01 13.58
N GLY A 94 -5.18 -14.28 13.42
CA GLY A 94 -3.97 -14.43 14.25
C GLY A 94 -2.99 -15.54 13.79
N SER A 95 -3.36 -16.36 12.81
CA SER A 95 -2.47 -17.35 12.20
C SER A 95 -1.58 -16.73 11.11
N SER A 96 -0.44 -17.36 10.82
CA SER A 96 0.42 -16.97 9.69
C SER A 96 -0.33 -16.97 8.35
N ALA A 97 -1.31 -17.87 8.18
CA ALA A 97 -2.15 -17.94 6.99
C ALA A 97 -3.09 -16.73 6.85
N TYR A 98 -3.59 -16.15 7.95
CA TYR A 98 -4.33 -14.88 7.90
C TYR A 98 -3.44 -13.72 7.48
N PHE A 99 -2.22 -13.66 8.01
CA PHE A 99 -1.27 -12.63 7.59
C PHE A 99 -0.86 -12.80 6.11
N GLU A 100 -0.77 -14.03 5.60
CA GLU A 100 -0.54 -14.26 4.18
C GLU A 100 -1.76 -13.93 3.32
N ASP A 101 -2.98 -14.27 3.74
CA ASP A 101 -4.24 -13.90 3.05
C ASP A 101 -4.42 -12.37 2.96
N LYS A 102 -4.18 -11.65 4.06
CA LYS A 102 -4.18 -10.18 4.10
C LYS A 102 -3.11 -9.53 3.21
N ARG A 103 -2.02 -10.26 2.91
CA ARG A 103 -0.99 -9.81 1.96
C ARG A 103 -1.36 -10.08 0.51
N LEU A 104 -2.35 -10.94 0.27
CA LEU A 104 -2.94 -11.05 -1.04
C LEU A 104 -3.78 -9.79 -1.26
N PRO A 105 -3.70 -9.11 -2.41
CA PRO A 105 -4.73 -8.16 -2.82
C PRO A 105 -6.08 -8.82 -2.61
N HIS A 106 -6.80 -8.38 -1.58
CA HIS A 106 -8.20 -8.69 -1.43
C HIS A 106 -8.87 -8.27 -2.73
N GLY A 107 -9.66 -9.18 -3.31
CA GLY A 107 -10.31 -9.04 -4.60
C GLY A 107 -11.33 -7.90 -4.71
N ASN A 108 -11.16 -6.80 -3.98
CA ASN A 108 -11.70 -5.50 -4.36
C ASN A 108 -10.95 -5.01 -5.60
N SER A 109 -11.37 -5.61 -6.70
CA SER A 109 -11.02 -5.42 -8.11
C SER A 109 -11.26 -4.02 -8.67
N LYS A 110 -11.41 -3.00 -7.82
CA LYS A 110 -11.75 -1.63 -8.26
C LYS A 110 -10.58 -0.66 -8.23
N ASP A 111 -9.66 -0.82 -7.26
CA ASP A 111 -8.58 0.15 -7.06
C ASP A 111 -7.24 -0.41 -7.54
N SER A 112 -6.39 0.49 -8.04
CA SER A 112 -5.06 0.15 -8.56
C SER A 112 -4.12 -0.33 -7.47
N PHE A 113 -4.22 0.28 -6.29
CA PHE A 113 -3.45 -0.05 -5.10
C PHE A 113 -4.36 -0.08 -3.89
N SER A 114 -3.97 -0.84 -2.88
CA SER A 114 -4.60 -0.83 -1.55
C SER A 114 -3.54 -0.73 -0.47
N TYR A 115 -3.87 -0.03 0.62
CA TYR A 115 -3.05 0.05 1.81
C TYR A 115 -3.68 -0.74 2.96
N ASP A 116 -2.89 -1.61 3.60
CA ASP A 116 -3.26 -2.32 4.82
C ASP A 116 -2.50 -1.71 6.01
N SER A 117 -3.25 -1.09 6.91
CA SER A 117 -2.72 -0.39 8.10
C SER A 117 -2.21 -1.33 9.20
N ILE A 118 -2.68 -2.59 9.24
CA ILE A 118 -2.24 -3.59 10.21
C ILE A 118 -0.88 -4.14 9.77
N LEU A 119 -0.69 -4.33 8.47
CA LEU A 119 0.54 -4.88 7.88
C LEU A 119 1.55 -3.83 7.46
N ASP A 120 1.18 -2.54 7.48
CA ASP A 120 1.96 -1.42 6.96
C ASP A 120 2.46 -1.71 5.52
N THR A 121 1.52 -2.15 4.68
CA THR A 121 1.80 -2.73 3.36
C THR A 121 0.91 -2.11 2.30
N ILE A 122 1.51 -1.75 1.15
CA ILE A 122 0.82 -1.34 -0.07
C ILE A 122 0.83 -2.51 -1.04
N SER A 123 -0.34 -2.91 -1.52
CA SER A 123 -0.51 -4.01 -2.46
C SER A 123 -0.97 -3.49 -3.82
N LEU A 124 -0.29 -3.91 -4.88
CA LEU A 124 -0.66 -3.63 -6.27
C LEU A 124 -1.71 -4.64 -6.75
N SER A 125 -2.81 -4.15 -7.32
CA SER A 125 -3.85 -4.97 -7.94
C SER A 125 -3.44 -5.46 -9.33
N MET A 126 -3.94 -6.64 -9.73
CA MET A 126 -3.81 -7.14 -11.11
C MET A 126 -4.41 -6.20 -12.15
N VAL A 127 -5.42 -5.42 -11.78
CA VAL A 127 -6.09 -4.53 -12.73
C VAL A 127 -5.16 -3.39 -13.15
N ALA A 128 -4.21 -3.01 -12.30
CA ALA A 128 -3.30 -1.89 -12.54
C ALA A 128 -2.02 -2.26 -13.28
N VAL A 129 -1.76 -3.55 -13.53
CA VAL A 129 -0.60 -3.99 -14.34
C VAL A 129 -0.92 -3.98 -15.86
N HIS A 130 -2.04 -3.37 -16.24
CA HIS A 130 -2.53 -3.28 -17.61
C HIS A 130 -3.04 -1.87 -17.92
N GLU A 131 -3.32 -1.63 -19.20
CA GLU A 131 -3.90 -0.37 -19.67
C GLU A 131 -5.24 -0.08 -18.97
N PRO A 132 -5.55 1.20 -18.67
CA PRO A 132 -4.79 2.41 -18.99
C PRO A 132 -3.69 2.77 -17.97
N PHE A 133 -3.46 1.94 -16.94
CA PHE A 133 -2.56 2.28 -15.84
C PHE A 133 -1.10 1.97 -16.16
N TYR A 134 -0.84 0.92 -16.94
CA TYR A 134 0.50 0.48 -17.29
C TYR A 134 0.58 -0.10 -18.70
N TYR A 135 1.54 0.39 -19.48
CA TYR A 135 1.92 -0.07 -20.81
C TYR A 135 3.29 -0.75 -20.73
N THR A 136 3.47 -1.86 -21.47
CA THR A 136 4.68 -2.70 -21.34
C THR A 136 5.90 -2.17 -22.09
N ASP A 137 5.70 -1.24 -23.02
CA ASP A 137 6.74 -0.60 -23.80
C ASP A 137 7.18 0.70 -23.10
N ASP A 138 8.15 0.58 -22.20
CA ASP A 138 8.57 1.69 -21.34
C ASP A 138 9.22 2.86 -22.13
N ASP A 139 9.87 2.58 -23.26
CA ASP A 139 10.52 3.61 -24.09
C ASP A 139 9.50 4.53 -24.76
N ALA A 140 8.33 4.01 -25.10
CA ALA A 140 7.24 4.78 -25.70
C ALA A 140 6.27 5.38 -24.66
N PHE A 141 6.09 4.72 -23.50
CA PHE A 141 5.01 5.04 -22.56
C PHE A 141 5.47 5.40 -21.15
N GLY A 142 6.76 5.62 -20.91
CA GLY A 142 7.28 5.94 -19.58
C GLY A 142 6.52 7.05 -18.85
N ALA A 143 6.26 8.19 -19.50
CA ALA A 143 5.50 9.29 -18.91
C ALA A 143 4.06 8.91 -18.53
N ILE A 144 3.41 8.07 -19.36
CA ILE A 144 2.05 7.57 -19.11
C ILE A 144 2.06 6.59 -17.93
N ASN A 145 3.06 5.71 -17.84
CA ASN A 145 3.22 4.79 -16.70
C ASN A 145 3.44 5.54 -15.38
N TYR A 146 4.24 6.62 -15.38
CA TYR A 146 4.38 7.49 -14.20
C TYR A 146 3.08 8.24 -13.88
N GLY A 147 2.36 8.73 -14.89
CA GLY A 147 1.09 9.44 -14.71
C GLY A 147 -0.07 8.54 -14.23
N GLY A 148 -0.13 7.28 -14.66
CA GLY A 148 -1.16 6.33 -14.28
C GLY A 148 -0.78 5.57 -13.00
N LEU A 149 0.12 4.60 -13.15
CA LEU A 149 0.55 3.74 -12.06
C LEU A 149 1.32 4.53 -10.97
N GLY A 150 2.25 5.39 -11.38
CA GLY A 150 3.06 6.19 -10.44
C GLY A 150 2.24 7.14 -9.58
N ALA A 151 1.29 7.87 -10.17
CA ALA A 151 0.40 8.76 -9.44
C ALA A 151 -0.53 7.98 -8.49
N SER A 152 -1.10 6.86 -8.96
CA SER A 152 -1.93 5.99 -8.12
C SER A 152 -1.15 5.48 -6.90
N PHE A 153 0.10 5.08 -7.10
CA PHE A 153 0.97 4.65 -6.02
C PHE A 153 1.31 5.78 -5.04
N ALA A 154 1.59 6.99 -5.55
CA ALA A 154 1.86 8.16 -4.71
C ALA A 154 0.66 8.52 -3.82
N MET A 155 -0.56 8.41 -4.33
CA MET A 155 -1.78 8.62 -3.54
C MET A 155 -1.90 7.57 -2.41
N THR A 156 -1.63 6.30 -2.70
CA THR A 156 -1.67 5.25 -1.67
C THR A 156 -0.53 5.35 -0.67
N LEU A 157 0.65 5.86 -1.06
CA LEU A 157 1.71 6.22 -0.12
C LEU A 157 1.23 7.28 0.87
N GLN A 158 0.52 8.31 0.40
CA GLN A 158 -0.05 9.34 1.26
C GLN A 158 -1.05 8.76 2.26
N GLU A 159 -1.98 7.92 1.81
CA GLU A 159 -2.90 7.20 2.71
C GLU A 159 -2.16 6.40 3.78
N GLY A 160 -1.09 5.71 3.37
CA GLY A 160 -0.19 5.01 4.28
C GLY A 160 0.39 5.93 5.35
N LEU A 161 0.86 7.11 4.98
CA LEU A 161 1.39 8.10 5.94
C LEU A 161 0.32 8.65 6.87
N GLU A 162 -0.86 8.99 6.36
CA GLU A 162 -1.99 9.52 7.13
C GLU A 162 -2.51 8.53 8.17
N SER A 163 -2.42 7.23 7.90
CA SER A 163 -2.84 6.20 8.85
C SER A 163 -1.96 6.12 10.12
N ASP A 164 -0.74 6.65 10.10
CA ASP A 164 0.19 6.55 11.24
C ASP A 164 -0.25 7.50 12.38
N PRO A 165 -0.60 6.96 13.57
CA PRO A 165 -1.01 7.79 14.70
C PRO A 165 0.11 8.68 15.23
N ALA A 166 1.37 8.24 15.18
CA ALA A 166 2.50 9.03 15.64
C ALA A 166 2.76 10.23 14.72
N LEU A 167 2.64 10.04 13.40
CA LEU A 167 2.74 11.15 12.43
C LEU A 167 1.62 12.16 12.60
N ARG A 168 0.37 11.71 12.71
CA ARG A 168 -0.78 12.60 12.94
C ARG A 168 -0.63 13.42 14.21
N THR A 169 -0.18 12.79 15.29
CA THR A 169 0.04 13.46 16.57
C THR A 169 1.14 14.50 16.45
N ALA A 170 2.30 14.14 15.88
CA ALA A 170 3.41 15.07 15.70
C ALA A 170 3.01 16.30 14.86
N VAL A 171 2.30 16.09 13.75
CA VAL A 171 1.80 17.19 12.90
C VAL A 171 0.82 18.09 13.67
N ALA A 172 -0.11 17.51 14.44
CA ALA A 172 -1.08 18.27 15.22
C ALA A 172 -0.42 19.11 16.34
N THR A 173 0.61 18.57 17.00
CA THR A 173 1.37 19.30 18.04
C THR A 173 2.11 20.51 17.48
N HIS A 174 2.71 20.39 16.29
CA HIS A 174 3.40 21.53 15.66
C HIS A 174 2.42 22.57 15.11
N ALA A 175 1.25 22.14 14.61
CA ALA A 175 0.21 23.05 14.17
C ALA A 175 -0.36 23.91 15.32
N SER A 176 -0.51 23.33 16.52
CA SER A 176 -1.00 24.07 17.69
C SER A 176 0.07 24.95 18.35
N SER A 177 1.35 24.55 18.33
CA SER A 177 2.46 25.37 18.83
C SER A 177 2.71 26.62 17.97
N GLY A 178 2.46 26.57 16.66
CA GLY A 178 2.57 27.73 15.78
C GLY A 178 1.47 28.78 16.00
N ALA A 179 0.30 28.36 16.50
CA ALA A 179 -0.81 29.26 16.80
C ALA A 179 -0.65 30.00 18.14
N ALA A 180 0.07 29.41 19.11
CA ALA A 180 0.24 29.97 20.45
C ALA A 180 1.27 31.11 20.55
N HIS A 181 2.19 31.24 19.60
CA HIS A 181 3.20 32.32 19.59
C HIS A 181 2.81 33.58 18.79
N GLY A 182 1.58 33.64 18.26
CA GLY A 182 1.08 34.78 17.50
C GLY A 182 0.30 35.83 18.30
N SER A 183 0.05 35.64 19.60
CA SER A 183 -0.90 36.48 20.36
C SER A 183 -0.30 37.34 21.49
N GLU A 184 1.01 37.39 21.67
CA GLU A 184 1.65 38.12 22.80
C GLU A 184 2.55 39.31 22.39
N SER A 185 2.21 40.07 21.32
CA SER A 185 2.97 41.31 21.00
C SER A 185 2.18 42.64 21.07
N HIS A 186 0.93 42.66 21.53
CA HIS A 186 0.12 43.90 21.56
C HIS A 186 -0.63 44.16 22.88
N ARG A 187 0.03 44.01 24.03
CA ARG A 187 -0.43 44.64 25.28
C ARG A 187 0.74 45.23 26.06
N GLY A 188 1.05 46.49 25.80
CA GLY A 188 2.02 47.23 26.61
C GLY A 188 2.58 48.49 25.95
N ALA A 189 1.72 49.43 25.53
CA ALA A 189 2.08 50.84 25.36
C ALA A 189 0.81 51.65 25.11
N LEU A 190 0.13 52.09 26.17
CA LEU A 190 -0.60 53.35 26.28
C LEU A 190 -0.68 53.74 27.75
#